data_AF-A0A924BYX6-F1
#
_entry.id   AF-A0A924BYX6-F1
#
_cell.length_a   1.000
_cell.length_b   1.000
_cell.length_c   1.000
_cell.angle_alpha   90.00
_cell.angle_beta   90.00
_cell.angle_gamma   90.00
#
_symmetry.space_group_name_H-M   'P 1'
#
loop_
_entity.id
_entity.type
_entity.pdbx_description
1 polymer ?
#
loop_
_entity_poly.entity_id
_entity_poly.type
_entity_poly.pdbx_seq_one_letter_code
_entity_poly.pdbx_strand_id
1 'polypeptide(L)' 'MRLLTGLILIAIGAAIIYYRFAIYEFTGEWGWANTYLGNTMNAIVLVGMILIGMGSAYPFGAFDGFGGTSNIIESTSSSR' A
#
# COMPACT_ATOMS: atom_id res chain seq x y z
N MET A 1 12.05 -5.33 -12.50
CA MET A 1 11.51 -5.56 -11.14
C MET A 1 10.24 -4.76 -10.84
N ARG A 2 10.16 -3.47 -11.20
CA ARG A 2 9.03 -2.57 -10.83
C ARG A 2 7.61 -3.06 -11.18
N LEU A 3 7.42 -3.64 -12.37
CA LEU A 3 6.13 -4.21 -12.80
C LEU A 3 5.69 -5.43 -11.97
N LEU A 4 6.64 -6.31 -11.63
CA LEU A 4 6.39 -7.47 -10.77
C LEU A 4 5.99 -7.05 -9.36
N THR A 5 6.66 -6.02 -8.82
CA THR A 5 6.34 -5.45 -7.51
C THR A 5 4.94 -4.84 -7.50
N GLY A 6 4.57 -4.07 -8.53
CA GLY A 6 3.21 -3.53 -8.67
C GLY A 6 2.14 -4.61 -8.80
N LEU A 7 2.41 -5.67 -9.59
CA LEU A 7 1.50 -6.80 -9.76
C LEU A 7 1.26 -7.56 -8.45
N ILE A 8 2.31 -7.78 -7.66
CA ILE A 8 2.22 -8.40 -6.33
C ILE A 8 1.42 -7.50 -5.38
N LEU A 9 1.60 -6.19 -5.42
CA LEU A 9 0.86 -5.25 -4.58
C LEU A 9 -0.65 -5.26 -4.91
N ILE A 10 -0.99 -5.31 -6.20
CA ILE A 10 -2.38 -5.45 -6.66
C ILE A 10 -2.94 -6.80 -6.21
N ALA A 11 -2.18 -7.89 -6.35
CA ALA A 11 -2.61 -9.22 -5.92
C ALA A 11 -2.86 -9.29 -4.41
N ILE A 12 -2.01 -8.64 -3.60
CA ILE A 12 -2.19 -8.54 -2.14
C ILE A 12 -3.43 -7.69 -1.81
N GLY A 13 -3.61 -6.54 -2.47
CA GLY A 13 -4.79 -5.70 -2.28
C GLY A 13 -6.10 -6.42 -2.64
N ALA A 14 -6.09 -7.20 -3.72
CA ALA A 14 -7.21 -8.04 -4.11
C ALA A 14 -7.45 -9.19 -3.12
N ALA A 15 -6.39 -9.82 -2.62
CA ALA A 15 -6.49 -10.86 -1.60
C ALA A 15 -7.09 -10.32 -0.30
N ILE A 16 -6.72 -9.10 0.12
CA ILE A 16 -7.29 -8.44 1.31
C ILE A 16 -8.81 -8.22 1.14
N ILE A 17 -9.26 -7.81 -0.03
CA ILE A 17 -10.70 -7.64 -0.30
C ILE A 17 -11.42 -9.00 -0.33
N TYR A 18 -10.80 -10.02 -0.92
CA TYR A 18 -11.36 -11.36 -1.00
C TYR A 18 -11.49 -12.02 0.38
N TYR A 19 -10.46 -11.88 1.23
CA TYR A 19 -10.42 -12.41 2.60
C TYR A 19 -10.95 -11.42 3.65
N ARG A 20 -11.76 -10.43 3.26
CA ARG A 20 -12.27 -9.38 4.16
C ARG A 20 -12.92 -9.92 5.45
N PHE A 21 -13.58 -11.07 5.37
CA PHE A 21 -14.22 -11.70 6.53
C PHE A 21 -13.20 -12.26 7.52
N ALA A 22 -12.20 -12.99 7.03
CA ALA A 22 -11.13 -13.54 7.88
C ALA A 22 -10.31 -12.41 8.52
N ILE A 23 -10.05 -11.33 7.78
CA ILE A 23 -9.34 -10.15 8.31
C ILE A 23 -10.18 -9.46 9.38
N TYR A 24 -11.48 -9.25 9.12
CA TYR A 24 -12.40 -8.65 10.09
C TYR A 24 -12.49 -9.48 11.38
N GLU A 25 -12.56 -10.80 11.26
CA GLU A 25 -12.57 -11.72 12.41
C GLU A 25 -11.25 -11.69 13.18
N PHE A 26 -10.12 -11.51 12.50
CA PHE A 26 -8.79 -11.45 13.13
C PHE A 26 -8.50 -10.11 13.79
N THR A 27 -8.92 -8.99 13.19
CA THR A 27 -8.67 -7.63 13.69
C THR A 27 -9.75 -7.11 14.63
N GLY A 28 -10.93 -7.73 14.63
CA GLY A 28 -12.11 -7.28 15.37
C GLY A 28 -12.70 -5.97 14.83
N GLU A 29 -13.71 -5.46 15.53
CA GLU A 29 -14.32 -4.16 15.22
C GLU A 29 -13.35 -3.01 15.54
N TRP A 30 -13.02 -2.22 14.52
CA TRP A 30 -12.27 -0.99 14.72
C TRP A 30 -13.25 0.09 15.19
N GLY A 31 -13.18 0.47 16.46
CA GLY A 31 -14.09 1.46 17.05
C GLY A 31 -14.15 2.79 16.29
N TRP A 32 -13.02 3.20 15.71
CA TRP A 32 -12.97 4.37 14.82
C TRP A 32 -13.59 4.10 13.46
N ALA A 33 -13.40 2.92 12.86
CA ALA A 33 -14.00 2.59 11.57
C ALA A 33 -15.53 2.47 11.67
N ASN A 34 -16.04 1.93 12.77
CA ASN A 34 -17.48 1.90 13.01
C ASN A 34 -18.06 3.30 13.19
N THR A 35 -17.31 4.20 13.86
CA THR A 35 -17.73 5.59 14.11
C THR A 35 -17.67 6.47 12.85
N TYR A 36 -16.63 6.35 12.03
CA TYR A 36 -16.40 7.23 10.87
C TYR A 36 -16.92 6.66 9.54
N LEU A 37 -16.96 5.34 9.38
CA LEU A 37 -17.31 4.65 8.14
C LEU A 37 -18.58 3.80 8.27
N GLY A 38 -19.21 3.78 9.45
CA GLY A 38 -20.44 3.03 9.75
C GLY A 38 -20.27 1.52 9.80
N ASN A 39 -19.15 0.99 9.32
CA ASN A 39 -18.81 -0.42 9.38
C ASN A 39 -17.30 -0.64 9.19
N THR A 40 -16.68 -1.37 10.10
CA THR A 40 -15.27 -1.81 10.00
C THR A 40 -14.99 -2.58 8.71
N MET A 41 -15.99 -3.31 8.21
CA MET A 41 -15.88 -4.07 6.97
C MET A 41 -15.65 -3.17 5.74
N ASN A 42 -16.26 -1.97 5.73
CA ASN A 42 -16.03 -0.99 4.67
C ASN A 42 -14.62 -0.39 4.75
N ALA A 43 -14.08 -0.18 5.94
CA ALA A 43 -12.71 0.30 6.11
C ALA A 43 -11.68 -0.68 5.53
N ILE A 44 -11.86 -1.98 5.75
CA ILE A 44 -10.99 -3.04 5.20
C ILE A 44 -11.03 -3.03 3.66
N VAL A 45 -12.21 -2.89 3.07
CA VAL A 45 -12.38 -2.77 1.61
C VAL A 45 -11.72 -1.49 1.09
N LEU A 46 -11.85 -0.38 1.81
CA LEU A 46 -11.25 0.91 1.44
C LEU A 46 -9.72 0.82 1.42
N VAL A 47 -9.13 0.20 2.44
CA VAL A 47 -7.69 -0.08 2.51
C VAL A 47 -7.26 -0.97 1.34
N GLY A 48 -7.99 -2.05 1.08
CA GLY A 48 -7.72 -2.92 -0.08
C GLY A 48 -7.75 -2.16 -1.41
N MET A 49 -8.73 -1.27 -1.62
CA MET A 49 -8.82 -0.45 -2.81
C MET A 49 -7.68 0.58 -2.93
N ILE A 50 -7.24 1.19 -1.82
CA ILE A 50 -6.08 2.08 -1.80
C ILE A 50 -4.82 1.32 -2.19
N LEU A 51 -4.62 0.10 -1.67
CA LEU A 51 -3.49 -0.75 -2.03
C LEU A 51 -3.50 -1.12 -3.53
N ILE A 52 -4.66 -1.45 -4.09
CA ILE A 52 -4.79 -1.72 -5.53
C ILE A 52 -4.48 -0.45 -6.35
N GLY A 53 -5.00 0.71 -5.92
CA GLY A 53 -4.71 2.00 -6.55
C GLY A 53 -3.22 2.32 -6.56
N MET A 54 -2.56 2.21 -5.41
CA MET A 54 -1.10 2.39 -5.29
C MET A 54 -0.32 1.35 -6.10
N GLY A 55 -0.75 0.09 -6.10
CA GLY A 55 -0.14 -0.98 -6.88
C GLY A 55 -0.27 -0.75 -8.39
N SER A 56 -1.38 -0.18 -8.84
CA SER A 56 -1.61 0.20 -10.24
C SER A 56 -0.82 1.44 -10.65
N ALA A 57 -0.56 2.37 -9.73
CA ALA A 57 0.27 3.56 -9.97
C ALA A 57 1.78 3.27 -9.92
N TYR A 58 2.18 2.21 -9.22
CA TYR A 58 3.56 1.73 -9.11
C TYR A 58 4.28 1.49 -10.46
N PRO A 59 3.67 0.82 -11.47
CA PRO A 59 4.29 0.63 -12.78
C PRO A 59 4.41 1.92 -13.60
N PHE A 60 3.65 2.97 -13.27
CA PHE A 60 3.73 4.28 -13.92
C PHE A 60 4.78 5.22 -13.29
N GLY A 61 5.59 4.73 -12.34
CA GLY A 61 6.66 5.51 -11.73
C GLY A 61 6.18 6.56 -10.72
N ALA A 62 4.94 6.46 -10.22
CA ALA A 62 4.41 7.36 -9.18
C ALA A 62 5.24 7.39 -7.89
N PHE A 63 6.10 6.39 -7.68
CA PHE A 63 7.00 6.25 -6.53
C PHE A 63 8.49 6.32 -6.90
N ASP A 64 8.86 6.76 -8.11
CA ASP A 64 10.27 6.90 -8.52
C ASP A 64 11.05 7.89 -7.63
N GLY A 65 10.37 8.83 -6.99
CA GLY A 65 10.93 9.74 -5.98
C GLY A 65 10.88 9.23 -4.53
N PHE A 66 10.20 8.12 -4.25
CA PHE A 66 9.97 7.63 -2.88
C PHE A 66 11.09 6.69 -2.36
N GLY A 67 12.08 6.37 -3.21
CA GLY A 67 13.26 5.56 -2.86
C GLY A 67 14.59 6.21 -3.23
N GLY A 68 14.58 7.49 -3.61
CA GLY A 68 15.75 8.23 -4.10
C GLY A 68 16.60 8.87 -3.00
N THR A 69 16.92 8.14 -1.94
CA THR A 69 17.98 8.57 -0.98
C THR A 69 19.10 7.55 -1.01
N SER A 70 19.86 7.49 -2.10
CA SER A 70 21.15 6.78 -2.09
C SER A 70 22.27 7.46 -2.88
N ASN A 71 22.02 8.57 -3.59
CA ASN A 71 23.05 9.20 -4.44
C ASN A 71 23.50 10.60 -4.01
N ILE A 72 23.18 11.08 -2.80
CA ILE A 72 23.68 12.39 -2.34
C ILE A 72 25.05 12.28 -1.63
N ILE A 73 25.45 11.09 -1.16
CA ILE A 73 26.67 10.95 -0.35
C ILE A 73 27.94 10.77 -1.21
N GLU A 74 27.83 10.25 -2.44
CA GLU A 74 29.02 9.97 -3.26
C GLU A 74 29.64 11.23 -3.90
N SER A 75 28.91 12.34 -4.02
CA SER A 75 29.45 13.57 -4.62
C SER A 75 30.27 14.45 -3.67
N THR A 76 30.21 14.21 -2.35
CA THR A 76 30.80 15.13 -1.36
C THR A 76 32.15 14.66 -0.81
N SER A 77 32.56 13.40 -1.05
CA SER A 77 33.87 12.90 -0.58
C SER A 77 35.00 12.99 -1.61
N SER A 78 34.70 13.30 -2.87
CA SER A 78 35.72 13.44 -3.93
C SER A 78 36.27 14.88 -4.09
N SER A 79 35.90 15.81 -3.20
CA SER A 79 36.29 17.21 -3.30
C SER A 79 36.90 17.78 -2.01
N ARG A 80 37.57 16.94 -1.23
CA ARG A 80 38.46 17.35 -0.14
C ARG A 80 39.80 16.63 -0.22
#